data_AF-K7FLT2-F1
#
_entry.id   AF-K7FLT2-F1
#
_cell.length_a   1.000
_cell.length_b   1.000
_cell.length_c   1.000
_cell.angle_alpha   90.00
_cell.angle_beta   90.00
_cell.angle_gamma   90.00
#
_symmetry.space_group_name_H-M   'P 1'
#
loop_
_entity.id
_entity.type
_entity.pdbx_description
1 polymer ?
#
loop_
_entity_poly.entity_id
_entity_poly.type
_entity_poly.pdbx_seq_one_letter_code
_entity_poly.pdbx_strand_id
1 'polypeptide(L)'
;MLTRVKIGLALTFLFVLAFVYKRSLSPGCLYSCKPSPEPFLVEEDDVSQSSGIIFVETTDDLRIPPLASCSVESAARAYPDRPVRFFIKGMKNNTWRDLNSTSAAFALLSAMENVFLLPLPMETVFQDTPLLPWYHKVNPARERYWLHVSADASRLALVWKYGGIYMDTDVISIRPISLENFVAAEGSQVSGNAVFGFSHHHGFLWDCMEDFVRNYRGHIWGHQGPSLLTRRLKALCNLTNFHNVEDINCQNISFLHPQRFYPIPYPAWRRYFQVWKTSPNFNHSYSLHLWNYMNQEHKPVVAGSNTLVENLFKTHCPTTYKVLIQGPEGSV
;
A
#
# COMPACT_ATOMS: atom_id res chain seq x y z
N MET A 1 33.63 59.86 -35.54
CA MET A 1 33.77 58.59 -34.79
C MET A 1 32.54 58.26 -33.93
N LEU A 2 31.97 59.22 -33.20
CA LEU A 2 30.86 58.98 -32.26
C LEU A 2 29.56 58.44 -32.90
N THR A 3 29.26 58.83 -34.15
CA THR A 3 28.04 58.41 -34.87
C THR A 3 28.08 56.95 -35.32
N ARG A 4 29.26 56.43 -35.69
CA ARG A 4 29.42 55.02 -36.10
C ARG A 4 29.31 54.06 -34.89
N VAL A 5 29.78 54.49 -33.72
CA VAL A 5 29.67 53.71 -32.47
C VAL A 5 28.20 53.64 -32.01
N LYS A 6 27.45 54.74 -32.12
CA LYS A 6 26.01 54.76 -31.79
C LYS A 6 25.18 53.85 -32.70
N ILE A 7 25.48 53.81 -33.99
CA ILE A 7 24.80 52.92 -34.95
C ILE A 7 25.16 51.45 -34.67
N GLY A 8 26.42 51.15 -34.34
CA GLY A 8 26.86 49.81 -33.95
C GLY A 8 26.12 49.29 -32.71
N LEU A 9 26.01 50.13 -31.66
CA LEU A 9 25.29 49.79 -30.43
C LEU A 9 23.78 49.60 -30.64
N ALA A 10 23.15 50.41 -31.51
CA ALA A 10 21.74 50.27 -31.85
C ALA A 10 21.46 48.95 -32.61
N LEU A 11 22.34 48.58 -33.55
CA LEU A 11 22.21 47.33 -34.30
C LEU A 11 22.42 46.11 -33.40
N THR A 12 23.37 46.15 -32.47
CA THR A 12 23.55 45.05 -31.50
C THR A 12 22.36 44.94 -30.56
N PHE A 13 21.77 46.06 -30.12
CA PHE A 13 20.60 46.05 -29.25
C PHE A 13 19.36 45.48 -29.96
N LEU A 14 19.14 45.85 -31.23
CA LEU A 14 18.06 45.28 -32.06
C LEU A 14 18.26 43.77 -32.29
N PHE A 15 19.50 43.32 -32.49
CA PHE A 15 19.80 41.91 -32.67
C PHE A 15 19.55 41.09 -31.39
N VAL A 16 19.92 41.64 -30.22
CA VAL A 16 19.64 41.02 -28.92
C VAL A 16 18.14 40.99 -28.63
N LEU A 17 17.41 42.08 -28.91
CA LEU A 17 15.95 42.10 -28.76
C LEU A 17 15.25 41.10 -29.68
N ALA A 18 15.68 40.99 -30.95
CA ALA A 18 15.14 40.01 -31.88
C ALA A 18 15.45 38.57 -31.44
N PHE A 19 16.64 38.31 -30.89
CA PHE A 19 17.03 37.00 -30.38
C PHE A 19 16.25 36.63 -29.11
N VAL A 20 16.06 37.58 -28.18
CA VAL A 20 15.24 37.39 -26.98
C VAL A 20 13.79 37.16 -27.39
N TYR A 21 13.20 37.99 -28.25
CA TYR A 21 11.83 37.81 -28.76
C TYR A 21 11.63 36.43 -29.42
N LYS A 22 12.58 35.99 -30.25
CA LYS A 22 12.53 34.67 -30.89
C LYS A 22 12.68 33.51 -29.89
N ARG A 23 13.33 33.73 -28.74
CA ARG A 23 13.39 32.77 -27.62
C ARG A 23 12.19 32.86 -26.68
N SER A 24 11.50 34.00 -26.61
CA SER A 24 10.28 34.22 -25.82
C SER A 24 9.02 33.69 -26.52
N LEU A 25 9.05 33.57 -27.85
CA LEU A 25 8.04 32.85 -28.61
C LEU A 25 8.19 31.33 -28.34
N SER A 26 7.42 30.85 -27.37
CA SER A 26 7.10 29.43 -27.23
C SER A 26 6.65 28.88 -28.60
N PRO A 27 7.02 27.64 -28.98
CA PRO A 27 6.56 27.07 -30.23
C PRO A 27 5.03 26.89 -30.16
N GLY A 28 4.31 27.87 -30.70
CA GLY A 28 2.88 27.79 -30.95
C GLY A 28 2.62 26.60 -31.88
N CYS A 29 1.80 25.68 -31.41
CA CYS A 29 1.42 24.45 -32.07
C CYS A 29 0.70 24.77 -33.40
N LEU A 30 1.47 24.83 -34.50
CA LEU A 30 0.95 24.79 -35.85
C LEU A 30 0.91 23.31 -36.26
N TYR A 31 -0.22 22.63 -36.00
CA TYR A 31 -0.80 21.53 -36.78
C TYR A 31 -1.81 20.75 -35.89
N SER A 32 -3.11 20.93 -36.20
CA SER A 32 -4.24 20.01 -35.94
C SER A 32 -4.27 19.32 -34.56
N CYS A 33 -4.83 19.99 -33.55
CA CYS A 33 -5.30 19.35 -32.34
C CYS A 33 -6.52 18.47 -32.68
N LYS A 34 -6.29 17.19 -33.01
CA LYS A 34 -7.28 16.16 -32.67
C LYS A 34 -7.23 15.97 -31.16
N PRO A 35 -8.37 15.94 -30.44
CA PRO A 35 -8.33 15.59 -29.03
C PRO A 35 -7.83 14.16 -28.93
N SER A 36 -6.61 13.99 -28.41
CA SER A 36 -6.22 12.71 -27.82
C SER A 36 -7.18 12.44 -26.67
N PRO A 37 -7.68 11.21 -26.46
CA PRO A 37 -8.42 10.92 -25.25
C PRO A 37 -7.50 11.25 -24.09
N GLU A 38 -7.88 12.24 -23.28
CA GLU A 38 -7.21 12.53 -22.02
C GLU A 38 -7.05 11.21 -21.27
N PRO A 39 -5.83 10.82 -20.89
CA PRO A 39 -5.69 9.94 -19.75
C PRO A 39 -6.33 10.70 -18.58
N PHE A 40 -7.21 10.04 -17.83
CA PHE A 40 -7.56 10.50 -16.49
C PHE A 40 -6.25 10.67 -15.71
N LEU A 41 -5.68 11.87 -15.75
CA LEU A 41 -4.79 12.35 -14.72
C LEU A 41 -5.72 12.58 -13.53
N VAL A 42 -5.85 11.57 -12.68
CA VAL A 42 -6.15 11.85 -11.28
C VAL A 42 -5.11 12.90 -10.89
N GLU A 43 -5.54 14.08 -10.47
CA GLU A 43 -4.66 15.12 -9.95
C GLU A 43 -3.77 14.47 -8.87
N GLU A 44 -2.51 14.18 -9.23
CA GLU A 44 -1.52 13.58 -8.33
C GLU A 44 -1.30 14.48 -7.10
N ASP A 45 -1.59 15.78 -7.20
CA ASP A 45 -1.39 16.75 -6.12
C ASP A 45 -2.49 16.74 -5.04
N ASP A 46 -3.76 16.49 -5.37
CA ASP A 46 -4.86 16.55 -4.37
C ASP A 46 -5.06 15.20 -3.65
N VAL A 47 -4.76 14.09 -4.33
CA VAL A 47 -4.74 12.75 -3.74
C VAL A 47 -3.42 12.48 -3.00
N SER A 48 -2.29 13.14 -3.28
CA SER A 48 -1.02 12.83 -2.61
C SER A 48 -0.94 13.28 -1.14
N GLN A 49 -1.78 14.22 -0.69
CA GLN A 49 -1.66 14.81 0.65
C GLN A 49 -2.59 14.20 1.71
N SER A 50 -3.61 13.43 1.31
CA SER A 50 -4.55 12.81 2.26
C SER A 50 -4.10 11.42 2.71
N SER A 51 -3.84 11.30 4.02
CA SER A 51 -3.49 10.05 4.70
C SER A 51 -4.55 8.97 4.47
N GLY A 52 -4.19 7.94 3.71
CA GLY A 52 -5.12 6.88 3.25
C GLY A 52 -4.81 5.50 3.82
N ILE A 53 -5.46 4.49 3.24
CA ILE A 53 -5.10 3.08 3.43
C ILE A 53 -4.31 2.61 2.21
N ILE A 54 -3.23 1.87 2.43
CA ILE A 54 -2.28 1.45 1.39
C ILE A 54 -2.19 -0.07 1.38
N PHE A 55 -2.41 -0.66 0.21
CA PHE A 55 -2.17 -2.06 -0.09
C PHE A 55 -1.12 -2.18 -1.19
N VAL A 56 -0.38 -3.29 -1.21
CA VAL A 56 0.68 -3.53 -2.20
C VAL A 56 0.60 -4.98 -2.71
N GLU A 57 0.65 -5.14 -4.02
CA GLU A 57 0.86 -6.39 -4.74
C GLU A 57 2.18 -6.28 -5.54
N THR A 58 3.18 -7.09 -5.16
CA THR A 58 4.54 -7.05 -5.73
C THR A 58 4.80 -8.12 -6.77
N THR A 59 3.82 -8.98 -7.07
CA THR A 59 3.90 -9.93 -8.20
C THR A 59 3.50 -9.25 -9.51
N ASP A 60 3.89 -9.87 -10.62
CA ASP A 60 3.42 -9.48 -11.95
C ASP A 60 2.04 -10.13 -12.29
N ASP A 61 1.42 -10.83 -11.32
CA ASP A 61 0.10 -11.44 -11.49
C ASP A 61 -0.98 -10.37 -11.40
N LEU A 62 -1.78 -10.24 -12.46
CA LEU A 62 -2.90 -9.31 -12.53
C LEU A 62 -4.21 -9.92 -12.02
N ARG A 63 -4.18 -11.15 -11.51
CA ARG A 63 -5.34 -11.74 -10.84
C ARG A 63 -5.34 -11.28 -9.39
N ILE A 64 -6.34 -10.49 -9.01
CA ILE A 64 -6.57 -10.12 -7.60
C ILE A 64 -7.37 -11.25 -6.95
N PRO A 65 -6.82 -11.99 -5.97
CA PRO A 65 -7.54 -13.06 -5.31
C PRO A 65 -8.77 -12.55 -4.54
N PRO A 66 -9.77 -13.41 -4.25
CA PRO A 66 -10.94 -13.01 -3.47
C PRO A 66 -10.58 -12.43 -2.09
N LEU A 67 -9.54 -12.96 -1.44
CA LEU A 67 -9.07 -12.43 -0.16
C LEU A 67 -8.48 -11.02 -0.29
N ALA A 68 -7.66 -10.76 -1.32
CA ALA A 68 -7.15 -9.42 -1.59
C ALA A 68 -8.29 -8.44 -1.92
N SER A 69 -9.25 -8.87 -2.73
CA SER A 69 -10.44 -8.06 -3.05
C SER A 69 -11.24 -7.72 -1.79
N CYS A 70 -11.42 -8.70 -0.90
CA CYS A 70 -12.12 -8.49 0.37
C CYS A 70 -11.34 -7.56 1.31
N SER A 71 -10.02 -7.65 1.37
CA SER A 71 -9.17 -6.76 2.17
C SER A 71 -9.33 -5.30 1.72
N VAL A 72 -9.29 -5.06 0.40
CA VAL A 72 -9.48 -3.71 -0.16
C VAL A 72 -10.91 -3.20 0.04
N GLU A 73 -11.94 -4.01 -0.28
CA GLU A 73 -13.35 -3.62 -0.08
C GLU A 73 -13.65 -3.34 1.40
N SER A 74 -13.21 -4.21 2.30
CA SER A 74 -13.47 -4.05 3.73
C SER A 74 -12.82 -2.78 4.28
N ALA A 75 -11.61 -2.43 3.81
CA ALA A 75 -10.99 -1.15 4.13
C ALA A 75 -11.78 0.03 3.54
N ALA A 76 -12.19 -0.03 2.28
CA ALA A 76 -12.98 1.02 1.64
C ALA A 76 -14.27 1.33 2.41
N ARG A 77 -14.93 0.29 2.93
CA ARG A 77 -16.13 0.41 3.75
C ARG A 77 -15.87 0.86 5.18
N ALA A 78 -14.73 0.46 5.78
CA ALA A 78 -14.35 0.88 7.13
C ALA A 78 -13.83 2.34 7.19
N TYR A 79 -13.38 2.88 6.05
CA TYR A 79 -12.83 4.23 5.94
C TYR A 79 -13.45 5.00 4.76
N PRO A 80 -14.75 5.34 4.81
CA PRO A 80 -15.46 5.97 3.69
C PRO A 80 -14.84 7.31 3.25
N ASP A 81 -14.30 8.08 4.20
CA ASP A 81 -13.74 9.42 3.94
C ASP A 81 -12.23 9.41 3.65
N ARG A 82 -11.62 8.23 3.47
CA ARG A 82 -10.19 8.12 3.19
C ARG A 82 -9.94 7.35 1.89
N PRO A 83 -8.96 7.76 1.09
CA PRO A 83 -8.58 7.02 -0.10
C PRO A 83 -7.94 5.67 0.28
N VAL A 84 -8.37 4.61 -0.40
CA VAL A 84 -7.78 3.28 -0.35
C VAL A 84 -6.98 3.08 -1.63
N ARG A 85 -5.65 3.10 -1.51
CA ARG A 85 -4.71 2.97 -2.62
C ARG A 85 -4.17 1.54 -2.68
N PHE A 86 -4.44 0.84 -3.77
CA PHE A 86 -3.90 -0.50 -4.00
C PHE A 86 -2.88 -0.45 -5.13
N PHE A 87 -1.59 -0.51 -4.76
CA PHE A 87 -0.48 -0.48 -5.69
C PHE A 87 -0.17 -1.88 -6.23
N ILE A 88 -0.16 -2.05 -7.55
CA ILE A 88 -0.01 -3.35 -8.23
C ILE A 88 1.16 -3.26 -9.20
N LYS A 89 2.20 -4.08 -9.00
CA LYS A 89 3.41 -4.09 -9.84
C LYS A 89 3.14 -4.51 -11.28
N GLY A 90 2.36 -5.57 -11.49
CA GLY A 90 2.05 -6.07 -12.82
C GLY A 90 1.26 -5.08 -13.70
N MET A 91 0.65 -4.06 -13.09
CA MET A 91 -0.23 -3.12 -13.79
C MET A 91 0.57 -2.02 -14.50
N LYS A 92 0.20 -1.72 -15.75
CA LYS A 92 0.74 -0.63 -16.56
C LYS A 92 -0.34 0.41 -16.86
N ASN A 93 0.05 1.66 -17.09
CA ASN A 93 -0.89 2.75 -17.36
C ASN A 93 -1.84 2.48 -18.55
N ASN A 94 -1.39 1.71 -19.53
CA ASN A 94 -2.18 1.38 -20.72
C ASN A 94 -3.08 0.14 -20.56
N THR A 95 -2.88 -0.70 -19.54
CA THR A 95 -3.63 -1.96 -19.37
C THR A 95 -4.90 -1.79 -18.51
N TRP A 96 -5.11 -0.60 -17.93
CA TRP A 96 -6.25 -0.32 -17.03
C TRP A 96 -7.62 -0.69 -17.61
N ARG A 97 -7.91 -0.22 -18.84
CA ARG A 97 -9.22 -0.42 -19.48
C ARG A 97 -9.48 -1.89 -19.80
N ASP A 98 -8.45 -2.61 -20.20
CA ASP A 98 -8.53 -4.04 -20.52
C ASP A 98 -8.78 -4.87 -19.26
N LEU A 99 -8.14 -4.51 -18.14
CA LEU A 99 -8.32 -5.20 -16.86
C LEU A 99 -9.72 -5.00 -16.28
N ASN A 100 -10.26 -3.78 -16.36
CA ASN A 100 -11.62 -3.49 -15.91
C ASN A 100 -12.67 -4.30 -16.69
N SER A 101 -12.44 -4.55 -17.98
CA SER A 101 -13.37 -5.33 -18.81
C SER A 101 -13.24 -6.84 -18.66
N THR A 102 -12.10 -7.36 -18.19
CA THR A 102 -11.80 -8.80 -18.17
C THR A 102 -11.75 -9.42 -16.77
N SER A 103 -11.56 -8.62 -15.72
CA SER A 103 -11.46 -9.10 -14.34
C SER A 103 -12.58 -8.56 -13.47
N ALA A 104 -13.45 -9.45 -12.98
CA ALA A 104 -14.54 -9.11 -12.07
C ALA A 104 -14.03 -8.42 -10.78
N ALA A 105 -12.83 -8.80 -10.31
CA ALA A 105 -12.19 -8.16 -9.16
C ALA A 105 -11.74 -6.73 -9.47
N PHE A 106 -11.18 -6.46 -10.65
CA PHE A 106 -10.87 -5.08 -11.05
C PHE A 106 -12.14 -4.26 -11.20
N ALA A 107 -13.15 -4.81 -11.87
CA ALA A 107 -14.42 -4.13 -12.09
C ALA A 107 -15.10 -3.72 -10.77
N LEU A 108 -15.18 -4.64 -9.80
CA LEU A 108 -15.83 -4.34 -8.53
C LEU A 108 -15.04 -3.32 -7.71
N LEU A 109 -13.71 -3.42 -7.68
CA LEU A 109 -12.88 -2.51 -6.88
C LEU A 109 -12.84 -1.11 -7.50
N SER A 110 -12.77 -1.01 -8.83
CA SER A 110 -12.77 0.26 -9.54
C SER A 110 -14.10 1.01 -9.49
N ALA A 111 -15.18 0.30 -9.14
CA ALA A 111 -16.50 0.89 -8.98
C ALA A 111 -16.71 1.54 -7.60
N MET A 112 -15.77 1.37 -6.66
CA MET A 112 -15.84 2.00 -5.34
C MET A 112 -15.21 3.40 -5.39
N GLU A 113 -15.95 4.42 -4.95
CA GLU A 113 -15.56 5.83 -5.09
C GLU A 113 -14.23 6.18 -4.42
N ASN A 114 -13.90 5.53 -3.30
CA ASN A 114 -12.67 5.78 -2.54
C ASN A 114 -11.56 4.74 -2.80
N VAL A 115 -11.67 3.88 -3.81
CA VAL A 115 -10.64 2.88 -4.15
C VAL A 115 -9.88 3.29 -5.41
N PHE A 116 -8.56 3.33 -5.29
CA PHE A 116 -7.63 3.70 -6.36
C PHE A 116 -6.67 2.55 -6.61
N LEU A 117 -6.80 1.91 -7.77
CA LEU A 117 -5.86 0.90 -8.24
C LEU A 117 -4.74 1.62 -8.99
N LEU A 118 -3.49 1.46 -8.54
CA LEU A 118 -2.34 2.25 -9.00
C LEU A 118 -1.17 1.34 -9.42
N PRO A 119 -0.37 1.69 -10.44
CA PRO A 119 0.85 0.93 -10.74
C PRO A 119 1.85 1.06 -9.59
N LEU A 120 2.71 0.06 -9.38
CA LEU A 120 3.81 0.12 -8.41
C LEU A 120 5.17 0.30 -9.10
N PRO A 121 5.56 1.51 -9.54
CA PRO A 121 6.90 1.77 -10.05
C PRO A 121 7.90 1.84 -8.89
N MET A 122 8.43 0.68 -8.47
CA MET A 122 9.32 0.56 -7.29
C MET A 122 10.50 1.54 -7.31
N GLU A 123 11.11 1.77 -8.48
CA GLU A 123 12.18 2.76 -8.67
C GLU A 123 11.76 4.16 -8.19
N THR A 124 10.60 4.63 -8.65
CA THR A 124 10.02 5.93 -8.25
C THR A 124 9.58 5.93 -6.78
N VAL A 125 9.00 4.81 -6.31
CA VAL A 125 8.60 4.66 -4.91
C VAL A 125 9.81 4.76 -3.97
N PHE A 126 10.98 4.28 -4.38
CA PHE A 126 12.20 4.35 -3.56
C PHE A 126 12.99 5.63 -3.72
N GLN A 127 12.66 6.47 -4.71
CA GLN A 127 13.31 7.76 -4.91
C GLN A 127 13.29 8.61 -3.63
N ASP A 128 14.41 9.29 -3.35
CA ASP A 128 14.60 10.11 -2.14
C ASP A 128 14.46 9.35 -0.81
N THR A 129 14.63 8.03 -0.83
CA THR A 129 14.69 7.19 0.37
C THR A 129 16.04 6.44 0.45
N PRO A 130 16.42 5.92 1.63
CA PRO A 130 17.59 5.07 1.77
C PRO A 130 17.53 3.79 0.91
N LEU A 131 16.34 3.38 0.46
CA LEU A 131 16.13 2.13 -0.27
C LEU A 131 16.58 2.19 -1.73
N LEU A 132 16.63 3.36 -2.39
CA LEU A 132 16.95 3.43 -3.82
C LEU A 132 18.35 2.85 -4.15
N PRO A 133 19.45 3.23 -3.45
CA PRO A 133 20.75 2.64 -3.71
C PRO A 133 20.82 1.14 -3.42
N TRP A 134 20.00 0.63 -2.50
CA TRP A 134 19.89 -0.81 -2.25
C TRP A 134 19.18 -1.50 -3.41
N TYR A 135 18.07 -0.93 -3.89
CA TYR A 135 17.28 -1.48 -4.98
C TYR A 135 18.08 -1.59 -6.29
N HIS A 136 18.99 -0.64 -6.55
CA HIS A 136 19.90 -0.72 -7.70
C HIS A 136 20.97 -1.81 -7.60
N LYS A 137 21.31 -2.23 -6.38
CA LYS A 137 22.40 -3.19 -6.12
C LYS A 137 21.90 -4.61 -5.95
N VAL A 138 20.70 -4.78 -5.39
CA VAL A 138 20.13 -6.10 -5.12
C VAL A 138 19.85 -6.84 -6.43
N ASN A 139 20.10 -8.14 -6.45
CA ASN A 139 19.74 -9.00 -7.58
C ASN A 139 18.55 -9.88 -7.18
N PRO A 140 17.32 -9.54 -7.61
CA PRO A 140 16.11 -10.29 -7.28
C PRO A 140 16.21 -11.80 -7.53
N ALA A 141 16.89 -12.21 -8.61
CA ALA A 141 17.02 -13.61 -8.99
C ALA A 141 17.87 -14.44 -8.00
N ARG A 142 18.64 -13.79 -7.13
CA ARG A 142 19.44 -14.44 -6.08
C ARG A 142 18.77 -14.43 -4.71
N GLU A 143 17.60 -13.81 -4.60
CA GLU A 143 16.90 -13.60 -3.32
C GLU A 143 15.78 -14.61 -3.13
N ARG A 144 15.95 -15.51 -2.15
CA ARG A 144 14.96 -16.56 -1.84
C ARG A 144 13.59 -15.98 -1.49
N TYR A 145 13.55 -14.83 -0.81
CA TYR A 145 12.32 -14.20 -0.33
C TYR A 145 12.07 -12.84 -1.01
N TRP A 146 12.49 -12.68 -2.27
CA TRP A 146 12.38 -11.41 -3.00
C TRP A 146 10.99 -10.78 -2.94
N LEU A 147 9.92 -11.58 -3.11
CA LEU A 147 8.54 -11.09 -3.07
C LEU A 147 8.21 -10.42 -1.72
N HIS A 148 8.62 -11.04 -0.61
CA HIS A 148 8.41 -10.49 0.73
C HIS A 148 9.30 -9.26 0.97
N VAL A 149 10.58 -9.34 0.60
CA VAL A 149 11.55 -8.26 0.80
C VAL A 149 11.17 -7.01 0.01
N SER A 150 10.77 -7.16 -1.25
CA SER A 150 10.31 -6.04 -2.08
C SER A 150 8.99 -5.45 -1.57
N ALA A 151 8.10 -6.27 -1.00
CA ALA A 151 6.88 -5.79 -0.36
C ALA A 151 7.19 -5.03 0.94
N ASP A 152 8.09 -5.56 1.79
CA ASP A 152 8.59 -4.92 3.01
C ASP A 152 9.21 -3.54 2.71
N ALA A 153 10.03 -3.44 1.66
CA ALA A 153 10.60 -2.17 1.22
C ALA A 153 9.50 -1.20 0.72
N SER A 154 8.59 -1.68 -0.13
CA SER A 154 7.53 -0.87 -0.74
C SER A 154 6.59 -0.27 0.30
N ARG A 155 6.13 -1.07 1.27
CA ARG A 155 5.22 -0.57 2.31
C ARG A 155 5.86 0.50 3.21
N LEU A 156 7.15 0.36 3.54
CA LEU A 156 7.87 1.37 4.33
C LEU A 156 7.97 2.68 3.56
N ALA A 157 8.39 2.62 2.29
CA ALA A 157 8.55 3.79 1.44
C ALA A 157 7.22 4.50 1.17
N LEU A 158 6.15 3.74 0.86
CA LEU A 158 4.84 4.30 0.56
C LEU A 158 4.22 5.00 1.77
N VAL A 159 4.27 4.38 2.97
CA VAL A 159 3.76 5.05 4.18
C VAL A 159 4.64 6.24 4.56
N TRP A 160 5.95 6.17 4.37
CA TRP A 160 6.80 7.34 4.59
C TRP A 160 6.45 8.50 3.63
N LYS A 161 6.22 8.21 2.35
CA LYS A 161 5.90 9.21 1.30
C LYS A 161 4.49 9.77 1.32
N TYR A 162 3.50 9.01 1.80
CA TYR A 162 2.10 9.45 1.74
C TYR A 162 1.43 9.53 3.11
N GLY A 163 2.11 9.08 4.16
CA GLY A 163 1.48 8.82 5.46
C GLY A 163 0.38 7.76 5.36
N GLY A 164 -0.35 7.59 6.45
CA GLY A 164 -1.50 6.70 6.51
C GLY A 164 -1.17 5.31 7.00
N ILE A 165 -1.99 4.34 6.60
CA ILE A 165 -1.98 2.99 7.16
C ILE A 165 -1.69 1.99 6.06
N TYR A 166 -0.64 1.21 6.25
CA TYR A 166 -0.42 0.02 5.42
C TYR A 166 -1.20 -1.17 5.97
N MET A 167 -1.75 -1.98 5.07
CA MET A 167 -2.33 -3.29 5.37
C MET A 167 -1.90 -4.32 4.31
N ASP A 168 -1.55 -5.53 4.76
CA ASP A 168 -1.38 -6.67 3.86
C ASP A 168 -2.71 -7.05 3.19
N THR A 169 -2.64 -7.68 2.01
CA THR A 169 -3.81 -8.07 1.21
C THR A 169 -4.58 -9.27 1.78
N ASP A 170 -4.26 -9.73 2.98
CA ASP A 170 -4.99 -10.73 3.76
C ASP A 170 -5.48 -10.19 5.12
N VAL A 171 -5.65 -8.87 5.21
CA VAL A 171 -6.22 -8.16 6.36
C VAL A 171 -7.64 -7.69 6.06
N ILE A 172 -8.64 -8.26 6.75
CA ILE A 172 -10.04 -7.82 6.64
C ILE A 172 -10.31 -6.75 7.68
N SER A 173 -10.65 -5.54 7.25
CA SER A 173 -11.00 -4.42 8.14
C SER A 173 -12.39 -4.58 8.72
N ILE A 174 -12.53 -4.45 10.04
CA ILE A 174 -13.81 -4.56 10.72
C ILE A 174 -14.29 -3.24 11.34
N ARG A 175 -13.38 -2.31 11.62
CA ARG A 175 -13.66 -0.93 12.09
C ARG A 175 -12.44 -0.02 11.89
N PRO A 176 -12.62 1.32 11.86
CA PRO A 176 -11.52 2.24 11.66
C PRO A 176 -10.55 2.28 12.84
N ILE A 177 -9.27 2.46 12.53
CA ILE A 177 -8.18 2.75 13.48
C ILE A 177 -8.13 4.27 13.66
N SER A 178 -8.22 4.74 14.91
CA SER A 178 -8.16 6.17 15.26
C SER A 178 -6.74 6.69 15.52
N LEU A 179 -5.74 5.81 15.45
CA LEU A 179 -4.35 6.12 15.75
C LEU A 179 -3.59 6.48 14.47
N GLU A 180 -2.76 7.52 14.57
CA GLU A 180 -1.91 7.96 13.47
C GLU A 180 -0.58 7.20 13.43
N ASN A 181 0.17 7.20 14.53
CA ASN A 181 1.50 6.59 14.64
C ASN A 181 1.44 5.31 15.47
N PHE A 182 1.50 4.15 14.82
CA PHE A 182 1.37 2.87 15.49
C PHE A 182 2.06 1.73 14.73
N VAL A 183 2.36 0.68 15.48
CA VAL A 183 2.84 -0.61 14.96
C VAL A 183 2.07 -1.74 15.63
N ALA A 184 1.65 -2.74 14.87
CA ALA A 184 0.93 -3.89 15.41
C ALA A 184 1.87 -5.00 15.91
N ALA A 185 1.64 -5.51 17.12
CA ALA A 185 2.38 -6.64 17.66
C ALA A 185 1.79 -7.97 17.17
N GLU A 186 2.64 -8.89 16.69
CA GLU A 186 2.24 -10.28 16.46
C GLU A 186 2.35 -11.12 17.74
N GLY A 187 3.11 -10.64 18.72
CA GLY A 187 3.30 -11.28 20.01
C GLY A 187 3.99 -10.35 21.01
N SER A 188 4.28 -10.89 22.20
CA SER A 188 4.94 -10.09 23.24
C SER A 188 6.33 -9.64 22.78
N GLN A 189 6.59 -8.33 22.85
CA GLN A 189 7.86 -7.72 22.43
C GLN A 189 8.26 -8.03 20.97
N VAL A 190 7.30 -8.46 20.13
CA VAL A 190 7.50 -8.82 18.73
C VAL A 190 6.47 -8.09 17.88
N SER A 191 6.98 -7.24 17.01
CA SER A 191 6.21 -6.52 16.01
C SER A 191 5.91 -7.43 14.82
N GLY A 192 4.72 -7.27 14.25
CA GLY A 192 4.44 -7.66 12.88
C GLY A 192 4.92 -6.62 11.88
N ASN A 193 4.63 -6.86 10.60
CA ASN A 193 4.81 -5.88 9.52
C ASN A 193 3.63 -5.85 8.53
N ALA A 194 2.53 -6.51 8.90
CA ALA A 194 1.33 -6.61 8.06
C ALA A 194 0.39 -5.41 8.22
N VAL A 195 0.45 -4.73 9.37
CA VAL A 195 -0.32 -3.50 9.63
C VAL A 195 0.51 -2.54 10.47
N PHE A 196 0.68 -1.32 9.97
CA PHE A 196 1.24 -0.19 10.72
C PHE A 196 0.78 1.12 10.08
N GLY A 197 0.84 2.20 10.84
CA GLY A 197 0.49 3.52 10.33
C GLY A 197 1.39 4.60 10.89
N PHE A 198 1.69 5.59 10.07
CA PHE A 198 2.49 6.74 10.47
C PHE A 198 2.07 8.01 9.72
N SER A 199 2.36 9.16 10.32
CA SER A 199 2.29 10.44 9.65
C SER A 199 3.29 10.50 8.48
N HIS A 200 3.02 11.39 7.53
CA HIS A 200 3.93 11.67 6.43
C HIS A 200 5.35 12.00 6.92
N HIS A 201 6.37 11.45 6.25
CA HIS A 201 7.79 11.61 6.54
C HIS A 201 8.22 11.27 7.99
N HIS A 202 7.48 10.41 8.70
CA HIS A 202 7.81 10.09 10.09
C HIS A 202 9.20 9.46 10.24
N GLY A 203 10.03 10.00 11.14
CA GLY A 203 11.43 9.62 11.31
C GLY A 203 11.67 8.14 11.65
N PHE A 204 10.73 7.49 12.34
CA PHE A 204 10.81 6.05 12.59
C PHE A 204 10.88 5.21 11.30
N LEU A 205 10.13 5.57 10.26
CA LEU A 205 10.16 4.83 8.99
C LEU A 205 11.46 5.11 8.23
N TRP A 206 12.01 6.32 8.34
CA TRP A 206 13.34 6.63 7.81
C TRP A 206 14.41 5.73 8.44
N ASP A 207 14.45 5.70 9.77
CA ASP A 207 15.33 4.82 10.55
C ASP A 207 15.17 3.34 10.18
N CYS A 208 13.92 2.91 9.94
CA CYS A 208 13.63 1.57 9.46
C CYS A 208 14.24 1.31 8.08
N MET A 209 14.14 2.24 7.14
CA MET A 209 14.73 2.11 5.80
C MET A 209 16.27 2.15 5.82
N GLU A 210 16.89 2.99 6.67
CA GLU A 210 18.35 2.96 6.84
C GLU A 210 18.84 1.62 7.38
N ASP A 211 18.15 1.11 8.41
CA ASP A 211 18.45 -0.18 9.00
C ASP A 211 18.17 -1.34 8.03
N PHE A 212 17.12 -1.25 7.21
CA PHE A 212 16.81 -2.21 6.16
C PHE A 212 18.03 -2.47 5.29
N VAL A 213 18.68 -1.39 4.85
CA VAL A 213 19.86 -1.43 3.97
C VAL A 213 21.11 -1.85 4.72
N ARG A 214 21.37 -1.26 5.90
CA ARG A 214 22.58 -1.53 6.68
C ARG A 214 22.64 -2.98 7.18
N ASN A 215 21.50 -3.54 7.56
CA ASN A 215 21.37 -4.88 8.13
C ASN A 215 20.65 -5.83 7.16
N TYR A 216 20.85 -5.64 5.85
CA TYR A 216 20.19 -6.43 4.82
C TYR A 216 20.53 -7.92 4.88
N ARG A 217 19.51 -8.79 4.99
CA ARG A 217 19.66 -10.27 4.88
C ARG A 217 18.42 -10.88 4.19
N GLY A 218 18.26 -10.63 2.90
CA GLY A 218 17.11 -11.09 2.11
C GLY A 218 16.90 -12.62 2.03
N HIS A 219 17.91 -13.42 2.42
CA HIS A 219 17.80 -14.87 2.54
C HIS A 219 17.12 -15.36 3.83
N ILE A 220 16.86 -14.49 4.81
CA ILE A 220 16.19 -14.81 6.07
C ILE A 220 14.76 -14.26 6.01
N TRP A 221 13.78 -15.17 6.08
CA TRP A 221 12.37 -14.78 6.06
C TRP A 221 12.04 -13.84 7.23
N GLY A 222 11.37 -12.72 6.94
CA GLY A 222 10.96 -11.74 7.94
C GLY A 222 12.07 -10.88 8.53
N HIS A 223 13.33 -11.01 8.08
CA HIS A 223 14.44 -10.17 8.59
C HIS A 223 14.28 -8.70 8.17
N GLN A 224 13.75 -8.44 6.97
CA GLN A 224 13.48 -7.10 6.44
C GLN A 224 12.06 -6.59 6.76
N GLY A 225 11.21 -7.45 7.34
CA GLY A 225 9.84 -7.11 7.73
C GLY A 225 9.64 -7.12 9.25
N PRO A 226 8.92 -8.10 9.84
CA PRO A 226 8.60 -8.11 11.28
C PRO A 226 9.82 -7.95 12.20
N SER A 227 10.94 -8.59 11.86
CA SER A 227 12.18 -8.47 12.66
C SER A 227 12.80 -7.08 12.59
N LEU A 228 12.54 -6.33 11.51
CA LEU A 228 13.01 -4.96 11.32
C LEU A 228 12.26 -3.99 12.23
N LEU A 229 10.94 -3.99 12.17
CA LEU A 229 10.15 -3.15 13.06
C LEU A 229 10.40 -3.51 14.53
N THR A 230 10.54 -4.80 14.83
CA THR A 230 10.88 -5.26 16.19
C THR A 230 12.21 -4.70 16.68
N ARG A 231 13.30 -4.83 15.91
CA ARG A 231 14.61 -4.35 16.37
C ARG A 231 14.68 -2.83 16.45
N ARG A 232 13.99 -2.11 15.55
CA ARG A 232 13.92 -0.64 15.60
C ARG A 232 13.10 -0.14 16.78
N LEU A 233 11.95 -0.75 17.06
CA LEU A 233 11.16 -0.44 18.27
C LEU A 233 11.96 -0.71 19.54
N LYS A 234 12.68 -1.84 19.63
CA LYS A 234 13.53 -2.16 20.79
C LYS A 234 14.72 -1.21 20.96
N ALA A 235 15.23 -0.64 19.87
CA ALA A 235 16.27 0.38 19.94
C ALA A 235 15.75 1.72 20.48
N LEU A 236 14.45 2.02 20.28
CA LEU A 236 13.81 3.24 20.79
C LEU A 236 13.27 3.10 22.21
N CYS A 237 12.77 1.91 22.56
CA CYS A 237 12.08 1.66 23.82
C CYS A 237 12.42 0.28 24.39
N ASN A 238 12.47 0.20 25.71
CA ASN A 238 12.52 -1.09 26.40
C ASN A 238 11.12 -1.73 26.37
N LEU A 239 10.80 -2.45 25.29
CA LEU A 239 9.51 -3.13 25.14
C LEU A 239 9.33 -4.15 26.26
N THR A 240 8.21 -4.09 26.98
CA THR A 240 7.83 -5.07 28.00
C THR A 240 6.81 -6.06 27.46
N ASN A 241 6.45 -7.05 28.28
CA ASN A 241 5.24 -7.82 28.00
C ASN A 241 4.00 -6.93 28.13
N PHE A 242 2.98 -7.26 27.35
CA PHE A 242 1.68 -6.64 27.47
C PHE A 242 1.00 -7.03 28.79
N HIS A 243 0.28 -6.08 29.38
CA HIS A 243 -0.57 -6.31 30.54
C HIS A 243 -2.03 -6.34 30.08
N ASN A 244 -2.72 -7.45 30.30
CA ASN A 244 -4.09 -7.68 29.79
C ASN A 244 -4.21 -7.45 28.28
N VAL A 245 -5.00 -6.45 27.86
CA VAL A 245 -5.26 -6.09 26.46
C VAL A 245 -4.85 -4.64 26.18
N GLU A 246 -4.02 -4.07 27.04
CA GLU A 246 -3.53 -2.70 26.94
C GLU A 246 -2.46 -2.61 25.86
N ASP A 247 -2.46 -1.48 25.16
CA ASP A 247 -1.42 -1.14 24.19
C ASP A 247 -0.22 -0.52 24.92
N ILE A 248 0.98 -0.67 24.39
CA ILE A 248 2.20 -0.09 24.97
C ILE A 248 2.51 1.21 24.24
N ASN A 249 2.74 2.29 24.98
CA ASN A 249 3.29 3.50 24.40
C ASN A 249 4.83 3.41 24.34
N CYS A 250 5.38 3.58 23.15
CA CYS A 250 6.81 3.72 22.90
C CYS A 250 7.08 5.13 22.39
N GLN A 251 7.30 6.07 23.32
CA GLN A 251 7.42 7.51 23.05
C GLN A 251 6.14 8.07 22.38
N ASN A 252 6.17 8.31 21.07
CA ASN A 252 5.01 8.78 20.31
C ASN A 252 4.47 7.71 19.35
N ILE A 253 4.85 6.45 19.54
CA ILE A 253 4.41 5.32 18.74
C ILE A 253 3.57 4.39 19.62
N SER A 254 2.35 4.11 19.19
CA SER A 254 1.49 3.11 19.86
C SER A 254 1.88 1.71 19.40
N PHE A 255 2.43 0.89 20.29
CA PHE A 255 2.70 -0.51 20.04
C PHE A 255 1.48 -1.34 20.45
N LEU A 256 0.72 -1.78 19.47
CA LEU A 256 -0.63 -2.29 19.65
C LEU A 256 -0.64 -3.77 20.02
N HIS A 257 -1.49 -4.12 20.98
CA HIS A 257 -1.68 -5.47 21.46
C HIS A 257 -2.08 -6.43 20.32
N PRO A 258 -1.65 -7.70 20.31
CA PRO A 258 -1.99 -8.65 19.24
C PRO A 258 -3.49 -8.81 18.99
N GLN A 259 -4.36 -8.62 19.98
CA GLN A 259 -5.82 -8.65 19.77
C GLN A 259 -6.34 -7.57 18.81
N ARG A 260 -5.58 -6.50 18.53
CA ARG A 260 -5.99 -5.46 17.58
C ARG A 260 -6.06 -5.98 16.13
N PHE A 261 -5.20 -6.92 15.75
CA PHE A 261 -5.05 -7.40 14.35
C PHE A 261 -4.88 -8.92 14.21
N TYR A 262 -4.41 -9.58 15.27
CA TYR A 262 -4.05 -11.00 15.33
C TYR A 262 -4.78 -11.76 16.45
N PRO A 263 -6.11 -11.58 16.66
CA PRO A 263 -6.83 -12.30 17.71
C PRO A 263 -6.85 -13.82 17.51
N ILE A 264 -6.62 -14.28 16.28
CA ILE A 264 -6.28 -15.67 15.94
C ILE A 264 -4.82 -15.68 15.48
N PRO A 265 -3.88 -16.23 16.27
CA PRO A 265 -2.46 -16.19 15.94
C PRO A 265 -2.12 -17.17 14.80
N TYR A 266 -0.98 -16.96 14.13
CA TYR A 266 -0.58 -17.73 12.96
C TYR A 266 -0.60 -19.26 13.14
N PRO A 267 -0.26 -19.88 14.30
CA PRO A 267 -0.35 -21.33 14.44
C PRO A 267 -1.78 -21.86 14.37
N ALA A 268 -2.75 -20.98 14.65
CA ALA A 268 -4.18 -21.27 14.68
C ALA A 268 -4.93 -20.75 13.44
N TRP A 269 -4.23 -20.38 12.35
CA TRP A 269 -4.83 -19.82 11.12
C TRP A 269 -6.01 -20.65 10.58
N ARG A 270 -5.96 -21.98 10.72
CA ARG A 270 -7.02 -22.91 10.29
C ARG A 270 -8.39 -22.60 10.90
N ARG A 271 -8.43 -21.92 12.05
CA ARG A 271 -9.68 -21.53 12.72
C ARG A 271 -10.53 -20.57 11.88
N TYR A 272 -9.95 -19.82 10.94
CA TYR A 272 -10.71 -19.01 9.99
C TYR A 272 -11.56 -19.87 9.03
N PHE A 273 -11.14 -21.10 8.74
CA PHE A 273 -11.80 -22.01 7.81
C PHE A 273 -12.66 -23.07 8.52
N GLN A 274 -13.04 -22.83 9.77
CA GLN A 274 -13.89 -23.72 10.57
C GLN A 274 -15.27 -23.07 10.79
N VAL A 275 -16.29 -23.90 10.98
CA VAL A 275 -17.61 -23.46 11.43
C VAL A 275 -17.55 -23.19 12.93
N TRP A 276 -17.97 -22.00 13.35
CA TRP A 276 -17.99 -21.62 14.76
C TRP A 276 -19.42 -21.73 15.30
N LYS A 277 -19.59 -22.50 16.38
CA LYS A 277 -20.88 -22.62 17.08
C LYS A 277 -21.29 -21.30 17.75
N THR A 278 -20.30 -20.53 18.20
CA THR A 278 -20.46 -19.20 18.78
C THR A 278 -19.52 -18.26 18.07
N SER A 279 -20.02 -17.12 17.59
CA SER A 279 -19.17 -16.15 16.88
C SER A 279 -18.00 -15.70 17.77
N PRO A 280 -16.75 -15.71 17.27
CA PRO A 280 -15.63 -15.18 18.03
C PRO A 280 -15.85 -13.71 18.38
N ASN A 281 -15.47 -13.32 19.59
CA ASN A 281 -15.54 -11.93 20.01
C ASN A 281 -14.31 -11.16 19.51
N PHE A 282 -14.54 -10.22 18.58
CA PHE A 282 -13.53 -9.31 18.05
C PHE A 282 -13.72 -7.87 18.55
N ASN A 283 -14.28 -7.67 19.74
CA ASN A 283 -14.56 -6.34 20.30
C ASN A 283 -13.31 -5.49 20.52
N HIS A 284 -12.12 -6.09 20.53
CA HIS A 284 -10.85 -5.39 20.65
C HIS A 284 -10.10 -5.24 19.32
N SER A 285 -10.63 -5.77 18.22
CA SER A 285 -9.93 -5.82 16.93
C SER A 285 -10.35 -4.66 16.02
N TYR A 286 -9.38 -4.09 15.29
CA TYR A 286 -9.62 -3.14 14.22
C TYR A 286 -9.77 -3.85 12.87
N SER A 287 -8.94 -4.88 12.67
CA SER A 287 -8.95 -5.75 11.49
C SER A 287 -8.54 -7.17 11.91
N LEU A 288 -8.64 -8.12 10.98
CA LEU A 288 -8.26 -9.51 11.17
C LEU A 288 -7.26 -9.92 10.08
N HIS A 289 -6.05 -10.30 10.48
CA HIS A 289 -5.05 -10.87 9.57
C HIS A 289 -5.28 -12.39 9.43
N LEU A 290 -5.47 -12.86 8.20
CA LEU A 290 -5.88 -14.24 7.90
C LEU A 290 -4.71 -15.19 7.67
N TRP A 291 -3.47 -14.70 7.66
CA TRP A 291 -2.25 -15.49 7.52
C TRP A 291 -2.24 -16.30 6.22
N ASN A 292 -2.48 -15.65 5.08
CA ASN A 292 -2.59 -16.33 3.78
C ASN A 292 -1.32 -17.12 3.45
N TYR A 293 -0.15 -16.61 3.82
CA TYR A 293 1.12 -17.35 3.72
C TYR A 293 1.12 -18.70 4.46
N MET A 294 0.38 -18.82 5.57
CA MET A 294 0.28 -20.07 6.33
C MET A 294 -0.68 -21.08 5.70
N ASN A 295 -1.59 -20.63 4.81
CA ASN A 295 -2.56 -21.47 4.12
C ASN A 295 -1.95 -22.22 2.93
N GLN A 296 -0.92 -23.03 3.20
CA GLN A 296 -0.27 -23.89 2.19
C GLN A 296 -1.21 -24.99 1.66
N GLU A 297 -2.32 -25.25 2.35
CA GLU A 297 -3.39 -26.16 1.93
C GLU A 297 -4.34 -25.52 0.90
N HIS A 298 -4.19 -24.23 0.58
CA HIS A 298 -5.04 -23.50 -0.36
C HIS A 298 -6.53 -23.61 -0.03
N LYS A 299 -6.90 -23.59 1.27
CA LYS A 299 -8.30 -23.60 1.68
C LYS A 299 -9.01 -22.38 1.10
N PRO A 300 -10.07 -22.55 0.29
CA PRO A 300 -10.80 -21.43 -0.29
C PRO A 300 -11.90 -20.93 0.67
N VAL A 301 -12.43 -19.75 0.37
CA VAL A 301 -13.72 -19.31 0.90
C VAL A 301 -14.82 -19.98 0.08
N VAL A 302 -15.77 -20.63 0.74
CA VAL A 302 -16.82 -21.43 0.08
C VAL A 302 -18.19 -20.87 0.46
N ALA A 303 -19.03 -20.54 -0.52
CA ALA A 303 -20.39 -20.11 -0.27
C ALA A 303 -21.22 -21.22 0.41
N GLY A 304 -21.95 -20.86 1.47
CA GLY A 304 -22.79 -21.78 2.24
C GLY A 304 -22.05 -22.67 3.26
N SER A 305 -20.73 -22.55 3.38
CA SER A 305 -19.93 -23.33 4.33
C SER A 305 -20.17 -23.00 5.82
N ASN A 306 -20.73 -21.82 6.10
CA ASN A 306 -20.87 -21.21 7.43
C ASN A 306 -19.55 -21.14 8.22
N THR A 307 -18.41 -21.09 7.52
CA THR A 307 -17.10 -20.92 8.14
C THR A 307 -16.90 -19.47 8.59
N LEU A 308 -15.99 -19.25 9.53
CA LEU A 308 -15.68 -17.90 10.01
C LEU A 308 -15.28 -16.97 8.85
N VAL A 309 -14.40 -17.39 7.94
CA VAL A 309 -13.96 -16.57 6.81
C VAL A 309 -15.11 -16.22 5.86
N GLU A 310 -16.04 -17.15 5.59
CA GLU A 310 -17.21 -16.84 4.79
C GLU A 310 -18.10 -15.79 5.47
N ASN A 311 -18.32 -15.93 6.78
CA ASN A 311 -19.11 -14.96 7.54
C ASN A 311 -18.44 -13.58 7.60
N LEU A 312 -17.10 -13.52 7.67
CA LEU A 312 -16.35 -12.27 7.52
C LEU A 312 -16.55 -11.66 6.13
N PHE A 313 -16.53 -12.47 5.07
CA PHE A 313 -16.76 -11.99 3.71
C PHE A 313 -18.16 -11.40 3.54
N LYS A 314 -19.20 -12.12 4.00
CA LYS A 314 -20.59 -11.65 3.98
C LYS A 314 -20.76 -10.31 4.70
N THR A 315 -20.06 -10.13 5.82
CA THR A 315 -20.24 -8.98 6.70
C THR A 315 -19.46 -7.76 6.22
N HIS A 316 -18.19 -7.95 5.83
CA HIS A 316 -17.25 -6.85 5.63
C HIS A 316 -16.90 -6.58 4.16
N CYS A 317 -17.12 -7.53 3.25
CA CYS A 317 -16.89 -7.35 1.81
C CYS A 317 -18.02 -8.01 0.98
N PRO A 318 -19.28 -7.59 1.18
CA PRO A 318 -20.45 -8.24 0.59
C PRO A 318 -20.44 -8.21 -0.95
N THR A 319 -19.84 -7.20 -1.58
CA THR A 319 -19.74 -7.11 -3.04
C THR A 319 -18.79 -8.17 -3.57
N THR A 320 -17.60 -8.29 -2.97
CA THR A 320 -16.61 -9.34 -3.24
C THR A 320 -17.23 -10.72 -3.04
N TYR A 321 -17.95 -10.93 -1.93
CA TYR A 321 -18.61 -12.20 -1.67
C TYR A 321 -19.61 -12.57 -2.77
N LYS A 322 -20.49 -11.63 -3.16
CA LYS A 322 -21.47 -11.86 -4.22
C LYS A 322 -20.80 -12.14 -5.57
N VAL A 323 -19.84 -11.31 -5.96
CA VAL A 323 -19.25 -11.34 -7.31
C VAL A 323 -18.22 -12.46 -7.48
N LEU A 324 -17.34 -12.67 -6.49
CA LEU A 324 -16.20 -13.59 -6.63
C LEU A 324 -16.39 -14.94 -5.93
N ILE A 325 -17.33 -15.06 -4.98
CA ILE A 325 -17.58 -16.31 -4.25
C ILE A 325 -18.89 -16.98 -4.66
N GLN A 326 -19.99 -16.23 -4.75
CA GLN A 326 -21.30 -16.80 -5.17
C GLN A 326 -21.46 -16.84 -6.70
N GLY A 327 -20.90 -15.87 -7.41
CA GLY A 327 -21.10 -15.70 -8.85
C GLY A 327 -22.48 -15.10 -9.19
N PRO A 328 -22.74 -14.83 -10.48
CA PRO A 328 -23.95 -14.15 -10.95
C PRO A 328 -25.28 -14.90 -10.69
N GLU A 329 -25.24 -16.18 -10.32
CA GLU A 329 -26.43 -16.98 -9.98
C GLU A 329 -26.77 -17.00 -8.47
N GLY A 330 -26.02 -16.26 -7.64
CA GLY A 330 -26.17 -16.24 -6.18
C GLY A 330 -27.37 -15.48 -5.60
N SER A 331 -28.29 -15.00 -6.45
CA SER A 331 -29.56 -14.40 -6.03
C SER A 331 -30.70 -15.37 -6.30
N VAL A 332 -30.95 -16.26 -5.33
CA VAL A 332 -32.21 -17.00 -5.21
C VAL A 332 -33.05 -16.33 -4.14
#